data_AF-A0A1E3VMM2-F1
#
_entry.id   AF-A0A1E3VMM2-F1
#
_cell.length_a   1.000
_cell.length_b   1.000
_cell.length_c   1.000
_cell.angle_alpha   90.00
_cell.angle_beta   90.00
_cell.angle_gamma   90.00
#
_symmetry.space_group_name_H-M   'P 1'
#
loop_
_entity.id
_entity.type
_entity.pdbx_description
1 polymer ?
#
loop_
_entity_poly.entity_id
_entity_poly.type
_entity_poly.pdbx_seq_one_letter_code
_entity_poly.pdbx_strand_id
1 'polypeptide(L)' 'MLVEFSGLRDWQQIRSRLTQIAGLQALEVNSLSARGASVTFDFAGSLDRLQAALGQNGFALEDRNGMFVVRSQ' A
#
# COMPACT_ATOMS: atom_id res chain seq x y z
N MET A 1 -7.24 -3.68 1.52
CA MET A 1 -5.90 -3.84 2.14
C MET A 1 -5.71 -2.73 3.17
N LEU A 2 -4.84 -2.90 4.15
CA LEU A 2 -4.50 -1.87 5.14
C LEU A 2 -3.08 -1.35 4.87
N VAL A 3 -2.89 -0.04 4.86
CA VAL A 3 -1.56 0.59 4.85
C VAL A 3 -1.31 1.17 6.25
N GLU A 4 -0.25 0.74 6.92
CA GLU A 4 0.14 1.27 8.24
C GLU A 4 1.07 2.47 8.08
N PHE A 5 0.90 3.49 8.93
CA PHE A 5 1.74 4.68 8.96
C PHE A 5 1.74 5.33 10.36
N SER A 6 2.71 6.18 10.64
CA SER A 6 2.91 6.79 11.97
C SER A 6 2.15 8.11 12.18
N GLY A 7 1.68 8.74 11.10
CA GLY A 7 0.83 9.94 11.15
C GLY A 7 0.52 10.50 9.76
N LEU A 8 -0.20 11.62 9.69
CA LEU A 8 -0.67 12.19 8.42
C LEU A 8 0.46 12.59 7.46
N ARG A 9 1.59 13.11 7.98
CA ARG A 9 2.75 13.45 7.14
C ARG A 9 3.36 12.20 6.50
N ASP A 10 3.50 11.14 7.28
CA ASP A 10 4.01 9.84 6.83
C ASP A 10 3.08 9.22 5.79
N TRP A 11 1.76 9.28 6.04
CA TRP A 11 0.75 8.88 5.07
C TRP A 11 0.88 9.60 3.73
N GLN A 12 1.08 10.92 3.72
CA GLN A 12 1.25 11.68 2.47
C GLN A 12 2.46 11.20 1.67
N GLN A 13 3.58 10.91 2.35
CA GLN A 13 4.80 10.39 1.72
C GLN A 13 4.59 8.97 1.18
N ILE A 14 3.98 8.09 1.98
CA ILE A 14 3.65 6.72 1.58
C ILE A 14 2.71 6.72 0.37
N ARG A 15 1.61 7.49 0.41
CA ARG A 15 0.66 7.58 -0.71
C ARG A 15 1.35 8.05 -1.98
N SER A 16 2.20 9.07 -1.91
CA SER A 16 2.96 9.56 -3.08
C SER A 16 3.84 8.47 -3.69
N ARG A 17 4.53 7.69 -2.85
CA ARG A 17 5.37 6.57 -3.30
C ARG A 17 4.54 5.41 -3.86
N LEU A 18 3.42 5.08 -3.23
CA LEU A 18 2.52 4.04 -3.72
C LEU A 18 1.98 4.37 -5.12
N THR A 19 1.60 5.64 -5.37
CA THR A 19 1.13 6.07 -6.71
C THR A 19 2.19 6.01 -7.81
N GLN A 20 3.47 5.85 -7.44
CA GLN A 20 4.58 5.71 -8.39
C GLN A 20 4.90 4.24 -8.72
N ILE A 21 4.22 3.28 -8.12
CA ILE A 21 4.45 1.86 -8.36
C ILE A 21 4.07 1.51 -9.79
N ALA A 22 5.03 0.99 -10.54
CA ALA A 22 4.80 0.53 -11.90
C ALA A 22 3.74 -0.58 -11.93
N GLY A 23 2.75 -0.43 -12.81
CA GLY A 23 1.62 -1.36 -12.93
C GLY A 23 0.42 -1.02 -12.04
N LEU A 24 0.53 -0.04 -11.14
CA LEU A 24 -0.61 0.49 -10.40
C LEU A 24 -1.43 1.40 -11.31
N GLN A 25 -2.69 1.02 -11.55
CA GLN A 25 -3.63 1.78 -12.36
C GLN A 25 -4.38 2.81 -11.50
N ALA A 26 -4.80 2.39 -10.30
CA ALA A 26 -5.47 3.26 -9.35
C ALA A 26 -5.15 2.87 -7.90
N LEU A 27 -5.17 3.88 -7.04
CA LEU A 27 -5.11 3.74 -5.59
C LEU A 27 -6.31 4.47 -5.00
N GLU A 28 -7.27 3.71 -4.50
CA GLU A 28 -8.45 4.26 -3.84
C GLU A 28 -8.29 4.18 -2.33
N VAL A 29 -8.59 5.28 -1.64
CA VAL A 29 -8.56 5.36 -0.19
C VAL A 29 -9.99 5.24 0.31
N ASN A 30 -10.35 4.06 0.85
CA ASN A 30 -11.69 3.77 1.32
C ASN A 30 -11.96 4.39 2.69
N SER A 31 -10.95 4.39 3.57
CA SER A 31 -11.03 5.04 4.87
C SER A 31 -9.64 5.43 5.38
N LEU A 32 -9.59 6.48 6.20
CA LEU A 32 -8.36 7.00 6.79
C LEU A 32 -8.53 7.14 8.31
N SER A 33 -7.53 6.67 9.06
CA SER A 33 -7.44 6.80 10.51
C SER A 33 -6.14 7.50 10.92
N ALA A 34 -5.91 7.65 12.23
CA ALA A 34 -4.68 8.25 12.75
C ALA A 34 -3.40 7.44 12.44
N ARG A 35 -3.51 6.13 12.19
CA ARG A 35 -2.35 5.21 12.07
C ARG A 35 -2.44 4.24 10.89
N GLY A 36 -3.45 4.38 10.04
CA GLY A 36 -3.60 3.53 8.88
C GLY A 36 -4.71 3.96 7.93
N ALA A 37 -4.63 3.46 6.70
CA ALA A 37 -5.60 3.68 5.64
C ALA A 37 -6.09 2.34 5.09
N SER A 38 -7.41 2.19 4.94
CA SER A 38 -7.96 1.12 4.12
C SER A 38 -7.90 1.54 2.67
N VAL A 39 -7.24 0.75 1.83
CA VAL A 39 -7.06 1.05 0.41
C VAL A 39 -7.43 -0.12 -0.48
N THR A 40 -7.80 0.23 -1.71
CA THR A 40 -7.92 -0.70 -2.83
C THR A 40 -6.84 -0.34 -3.86
N PHE A 41 -6.04 -1.33 -4.23
CA PHE A 41 -5.13 -1.20 -5.36
C PHE A 41 -5.78 -1.81 -6.59
N ASP A 42 -5.90 -1.01 -7.65
CA ASP A 42 -6.11 -1.54 -8.99
C ASP A 42 -4.74 -1.73 -9.63
N PHE A 43 -4.30 -2.98 -9.72
CA PHE A 43 -2.97 -3.34 -10.18
C PHE A 43 -3.04 -4.29 -11.37
N ALA A 44 -2.30 -3.97 -12.43
CA ALA A 44 -2.23 -4.77 -13.64
C ALA A 44 -1.35 -6.02 -13.44
N GLY A 45 -1.88 -7.05 -12.80
CA GLY A 45 -1.17 -8.31 -12.62
C GLY A 45 -1.68 -9.16 -11.47
N SER A 46 -0.92 -10.21 -11.14
CA SER A 46 -1.19 -11.06 -9.98
C SER A 46 -0.73 -10.41 -8.68
N LEU A 47 -1.21 -10.94 -7.55
CA LEU A 47 -0.77 -10.55 -6.20
C LEU A 47 0.75 -10.67 -6.03
N ASP A 48 1.39 -11.71 -6.56
CA ASP A 48 2.85 -11.88 -6.49
C ASP A 48 3.61 -10.76 -7.18
N ARG A 49 3.10 -10.28 -8.33
CA ARG A 49 3.68 -9.13 -9.04
C ARG A 49 3.50 -7.84 -8.25
N LEU A 50 2.33 -7.65 -7.64
CA LEU A 50 2.08 -6.51 -6.75
C LEU A 50 3.06 -6.53 -5.57
N GLN A 51 3.24 -7.69 -4.92
CA GLN A 51 4.18 -7.85 -3.81
C GLN A 51 5.63 -7.53 -4.23
N ALA A 52 6.06 -8.02 -5.40
CA ALA A 52 7.39 -7.69 -5.94
C ALA A 52 7.55 -6.20 -6.25
N ALA A 53 6.54 -5.57 -6.86
CA ALA A 53 6.55 -4.15 -7.20
C ALA A 53 6.55 -3.25 -5.95
N LEU A 54 5.77 -3.62 -4.92
CA LEU A 54 5.81 -3.00 -3.59
C LEU A 54 7.21 -3.14 -2.96
N GLY A 55 7.79 -4.33 -2.98
CA GLY A 55 9.13 -4.61 -2.46
C GLY A 55 10.22 -3.75 -3.11
N GLN A 56 10.20 -3.60 -4.43
CA GLN A 56 11.12 -2.73 -5.17
C GLN A 56 10.98 -1.25 -4.79
N ASN A 57 9.81 -0.84 -4.31
CA ASN A 57 9.53 0.51 -3.86
C ASN A 57 9.66 0.67 -2.34
N GLY A 58 10.31 -0.28 -1.65
CA GLY A 58 10.56 -0.21 -0.21
C GLY A 58 9.30 -0.41 0.64
N PHE A 59 8.35 -1.21 0.15
CA PHE A 59 7.18 -1.62 0.90
C PHE A 59 7.17 -3.14 1.11
N ALA A 60 6.81 -3.58 2.30
CA ALA A 60 6.46 -4.97 2.55
C ALA A 60 4.94 -5.14 2.47
N LEU A 61 4.50 -6.19 1.79
CA LEU A 61 3.12 -6.67 1.81
C LEU A 61 3.08 -7.98 2.60
N GLU A 62 2.31 -7.99 3.68
CA GLU A 62 2.15 -9.12 4.59
C GLU A 62 0.70 -9.56 4.64
N ASP A 63 0.46 -10.87 4.70
CA ASP A 63 -0.85 -11.39 5.08
C ASP A 63 -0.88 -11.60 6.60
N ARG A 64 -1.77 -10.87 7.28
CA ARG A 64 -2.05 -11.03 8.71
C ARG A 64 -3.47 -11.56 8.88
N ASN A 65 -3.60 -12.87 9.07
CA ASN A 65 -4.87 -13.55 9.31
C ASN A 65 -5.92 -13.30 8.21
N GLY A 66 -5.51 -13.31 6.93
CA GLY A 66 -6.38 -13.06 5.78
C GLY A 66 -6.56 -11.58 5.44
N MET A 67 -5.86 -10.68 6.15
CA MET A 67 -5.81 -9.25 5.84
C MET A 67 -4.43 -8.87 5.30
N PHE A 68 -4.42 -8.35 4.07
CA PHE A 68 -3.22 -7.76 3.47
C PHE A 68 -2.86 -6.42 4.11
N VAL A 69 -1.66 -6.36 4.68
CA VAL A 69 -1.08 -5.19 5.34
C VAL A 69 0.17 -4.73 4.61
N VAL A 70 0.20 -3.46 4.22
CA VAL A 70 1.35 -2.81 3.59
C VAL A 70 2.06 -1.92 4.61
N ARG A 71 3.39 -2.04 4.66
CA ARG A 71 4.27 -1.25 5.53
C ARG A 71 5.44 -0.67 4.74
N SER A 72 5.81 0.58 5.00
CA SER A 72 7.09 1.12 4.51
C SER A 72 8.25 0.47 5.27
N GLN A 73 9.29 0.09 4.54
CA GLN A 73 10.60 -0.33 5.07
C GLN A 73 11.50 0.89 5.29
#